data_AF-A0A8C6V5T5-F1
#
_entry.id   AF-A0A8C6V5T5-F1
#
_cell.length_a   1.000
_cell.length_b   1.000
_cell.length_c   1.000
_cell.angle_alpha   90.00
_cell.angle_beta   90.00
_cell.angle_gamma   90.00
#
_symmetry.space_group_name_H-M   'P 1'
#
loop_
_entity.id
_entity.type
_entity.pdbx_description
1 polymer ?
#
loop_
_entity_poly.entity_id
_entity_poly.type
_entity_poly.pdbx_seq_one_letter_code
_entity_poly.pdbx_strand_id
1 'polypeptide(L)'
;MLNVFFLKACKIQNLAREYCKIFSAEARATESFGFSLEVIPVYLMYRPATSIPYASVEADLMGEYSRYCGLDPSGRLDMKNTSEVEQKCCALQHWIFQWTSGNMLFTKLEGVDSKMTNVGISVKSSGSVSLAEGNPKVLEQFVILHQCNYFCGLLGLRSLKVIESLLMPTKPKGSKSPLIQRKMGSGASSPQTGRKTSASPRTPRKMEQDGRNTPSHSEHRAADEFKDKLSVIH
;
A
#
# COMPACT_ATOMS: atom_id res chain seq x y z
N MET A 1 5.00 -8.15 -27.75
CA MET A 1 4.85 -8.67 -26.36
C MET A 1 5.99 -8.18 -25.46
N LEU A 2 7.27 -8.38 -25.82
CA LEU A 2 8.42 -7.93 -25.01
C LEU A 2 8.47 -6.40 -24.73
N ASN A 3 8.16 -5.54 -25.71
CA ASN A 3 8.19 -4.09 -25.50
C ASN A 3 7.20 -3.61 -24.40
N VAL A 4 6.06 -4.28 -24.26
CA VAL A 4 5.05 -3.97 -23.23
C VAL A 4 5.55 -4.41 -21.85
N PHE A 5 6.32 -5.50 -21.80
CA PHE A 5 6.90 -6.01 -20.56
C PHE A 5 7.92 -5.03 -19.96
N PHE A 6 8.91 -4.59 -20.74
CA PHE A 6 9.91 -3.63 -20.26
C PHE A 6 9.29 -2.31 -19.79
N LEU A 7 8.33 -1.79 -20.54
CA LEU A 7 7.63 -0.56 -20.16
C LEU A 7 6.84 -0.74 -18.84
N LYS A 8 6.14 -1.87 -18.69
CA LYS A 8 5.38 -2.17 -17.46
C LYS A 8 6.31 -2.33 -16.25
N ALA A 9 7.37 -3.11 -16.38
CA ALA A 9 8.36 -3.33 -15.31
C ALA A 9 9.01 -2.01 -14.87
N CYS A 10 9.44 -1.18 -15.83
CA CYS A 10 10.01 0.14 -15.56
C CYS A 10 9.02 1.07 -14.84
N LYS A 11 7.75 1.09 -15.24
CA LYS A 11 6.72 1.86 -14.53
C LYS A 11 6.47 1.36 -13.12
N ILE A 12 6.41 0.03 -12.91
CA ILE A 12 6.24 -0.57 -11.59
C ILE A 12 7.40 -0.18 -10.67
N GLN A 13 8.65 -0.35 -11.12
CA GLN A 13 9.83 -0.05 -10.31
C GLN A 13 9.93 1.44 -9.97
N ASN A 14 9.65 2.32 -10.94
CA ASN A 14 9.64 3.76 -10.67
C ASN A 14 8.51 4.18 -9.72
N LEU A 15 7.32 3.57 -9.80
CA LEU A 15 6.26 3.79 -8.81
C LEU A 15 6.70 3.32 -7.41
N ALA A 16 7.27 2.12 -7.30
CA ALA A 16 7.78 1.59 -6.05
C ALA A 16 8.85 2.51 -5.45
N ARG A 17 9.71 3.09 -6.30
CA ARG A 17 10.73 4.06 -5.92
C ARG A 17 10.14 5.33 -5.32
N GLU A 18 9.10 5.90 -5.90
CA GLU A 18 8.48 7.11 -5.34
C GLU A 18 7.88 6.84 -3.94
N TYR A 19 7.20 5.71 -3.75
CA TYR A 19 6.75 5.31 -2.41
C TYR A 19 7.90 5.06 -1.45
N CYS A 20 8.96 4.40 -1.90
CA CYS A 20 10.13 4.12 -1.08
C CYS A 20 10.85 5.40 -0.63
N LYS A 21 10.86 6.47 -1.44
CA LYS A 21 11.38 7.78 -1.01
C LYS A 21 10.59 8.38 0.15
N ILE A 22 9.26 8.29 0.11
CA ILE A 22 8.38 8.79 1.18
C ILE A 22 8.63 7.99 2.45
N PHE A 23 8.57 6.65 2.35
CA PHE A 23 8.91 5.75 3.44
C PHE A 23 10.29 6.05 4.05
N SER A 24 11.31 6.27 3.21
CA SER A 24 12.66 6.57 3.66
C SER A 24 12.76 7.92 4.37
N ALA A 25 11.97 8.91 3.96
CA ALA A 25 11.90 10.18 4.65
C ALA A 25 11.29 10.01 6.05
N GLU A 26 10.22 9.22 6.19
CA GLU A 26 9.62 8.89 7.49
C GLU A 26 10.58 8.07 8.37
N ALA A 27 11.23 7.05 7.81
CA ALA A 27 12.18 6.22 8.51
C ALA A 27 13.38 7.02 9.04
N ARG A 28 13.93 7.95 8.25
CA ARG A 28 15.03 8.83 8.67
C ARG A 28 14.66 9.80 9.78
N ALA A 29 13.38 10.13 9.95
CA ALA A 29 12.93 10.95 11.07
C ALA A 29 13.00 10.21 12.41
N THR A 30 13.14 8.88 12.38
CA THR A 30 13.28 8.03 13.56
C THR A 30 14.72 7.51 13.66
N GLU A 31 15.54 8.10 14.53
CA GLU A 31 16.97 7.77 14.65
C GLU A 31 17.22 6.26 14.89
N SER A 32 16.38 5.61 15.69
CA SER A 32 16.48 4.18 16.00
C SER A 32 16.16 3.27 14.81
N PHE A 33 15.69 3.81 13.69
CA PHE A 33 15.48 3.03 12.46
C PHE A 33 16.81 2.70 11.76
N GLY A 34 17.85 3.51 11.95
CA GLY A 34 19.14 3.32 11.28
C GLY A 34 19.07 3.54 9.76
N PHE A 35 19.74 2.67 8.99
CA PHE A 35 19.75 2.80 7.53
C PHE A 35 18.35 2.64 6.92
N SER A 36 18.04 3.44 5.90
CA SER A 36 16.80 3.36 5.14
C SER A 36 16.94 2.46 3.91
N LEU A 37 15.82 1.92 3.47
CA LEU A 37 15.74 1.16 2.22
C LEU A 37 15.74 2.10 1.01
N GLU A 38 16.22 1.63 -0.14
CA GLU A 38 16.22 2.38 -1.39
C GLU A 38 15.78 1.48 -2.54
N VAL A 39 14.88 1.94 -3.40
CA VAL A 39 14.64 1.30 -4.71
C VAL A 39 15.43 2.06 -5.77
N ILE A 40 16.31 1.36 -6.50
CA ILE A 40 17.13 1.99 -7.54
C ILE A 40 16.29 2.38 -8.76
N PRO A 41 16.65 3.47 -9.46
CA PRO A 41 15.96 3.85 -10.68
C PRO A 41 16.19 2.84 -11.82
N VAL A 42 15.15 2.61 -12.61
CA VAL A 42 15.23 1.91 -13.90
C VAL A 42 14.92 2.89 -15.03
N TYR A 43 15.73 2.84 -16.07
CA TYR A 43 15.60 3.63 -17.28
C TYR A 43 15.18 2.75 -18.45
N LEU A 44 14.29 3.25 -19.29
CA LEU A 44 13.94 2.62 -20.56
C LEU A 44 14.86 3.17 -21.65
N MET A 45 15.64 2.28 -22.29
CA MET A 45 16.56 2.62 -23.37
C MET A 45 16.01 2.15 -24.71
N TYR A 46 15.96 3.04 -25.70
CA TYR A 46 15.65 2.69 -27.09
C TYR A 46 16.92 2.27 -27.85
N ARG A 47 16.88 1.15 -28.57
CA ARG A 47 18.00 0.52 -29.29
C ARG A 47 17.65 0.31 -30.78
N PRO A 48 17.89 1.30 -31.64
CA PRO A 48 17.42 1.30 -33.03
C PRO A 48 17.97 0.16 -33.91
N ALA A 49 19.19 -0.32 -33.63
CA ALA A 49 19.89 -1.32 -34.44
C ALA A 49 19.68 -2.77 -33.96
N THR A 50 18.64 -3.03 -33.16
CA THR A 50 18.38 -4.35 -32.56
C THR A 50 16.94 -4.81 -32.82
N SER A 51 16.73 -6.13 -32.94
CA SER A 51 15.39 -6.72 -33.11
C SER A 51 14.47 -6.49 -31.90
N ILE A 52 15.04 -6.15 -30.74
CA ILE A 52 14.33 -5.80 -29.51
C ILE A 52 14.64 -4.32 -29.18
N PRO A 53 13.81 -3.38 -29.65
CA PRO A 53 14.14 -1.95 -29.65
C PRO A 53 14.11 -1.30 -28.28
N TYR A 54 13.64 -1.98 -27.23
CA TYR A 54 13.61 -1.45 -25.88
C TYR A 54 14.33 -2.38 -24.91
N ALA A 55 15.07 -1.79 -23.98
CA ALA A 55 15.67 -2.49 -22.84
C ALA A 55 15.51 -1.65 -21.58
N SER A 56 15.52 -2.30 -20.42
CA SER A 56 15.69 -1.62 -19.13
C SER A 56 17.15 -1.58 -18.74
N VAL A 57 17.55 -0.46 -18.14
CA VAL A 57 18.92 -0.27 -17.64
C VAL A 57 18.86 0.29 -16.24
N GLU A 58 19.65 -0.28 -15.33
CA GLU A 58 19.72 0.13 -13.93
C GLU A 58 21.13 -0.01 -13.38
N ALA A 59 21.35 0.51 -12.17
CA ALA A 59 22.65 0.44 -11.53
C ALA A 59 23.00 -1.02 -11.19
N ASP A 60 24.23 -1.44 -11.49
CA ASP A 60 24.72 -2.76 -11.08
C ASP A 60 24.93 -2.80 -9.56
N LEU A 61 24.23 -3.72 -8.89
CA LEU A 61 24.29 -3.88 -7.44
C LEU A 61 25.37 -4.90 -7.08
N MET A 62 26.48 -4.41 -6.55
CA MET A 62 27.60 -5.24 -6.10
C MET A 62 27.32 -5.85 -4.74
N GLY A 63 27.32 -7.18 -4.62
CA GLY A 63 27.22 -7.91 -3.35
C GLY A 63 26.35 -9.16 -3.45
N GLU A 64 25.89 -9.67 -2.31
CA GLU A 64 25.03 -10.86 -2.27
C GLU A 64 23.58 -10.50 -2.61
N TYR A 65 23.13 -10.95 -3.77
CA TYR A 65 21.76 -10.72 -4.22
C TYR A 65 20.79 -11.62 -3.45
N SER A 66 19.86 -11.01 -2.73
CA SER A 66 18.89 -11.68 -1.88
C SER A 66 17.46 -11.31 -2.24
N ARG A 67 16.55 -12.27 -2.12
CA ARG A 67 15.10 -12.03 -2.17
C ARG A 67 14.55 -11.96 -0.75
N TYR A 68 14.11 -10.77 -0.36
CA TYR A 68 13.60 -10.46 0.98
C TYR A 68 12.13 -10.84 1.15
N CYS A 69 11.33 -10.68 0.09
CA CYS A 69 9.97 -11.20 0.03
C CYS A 69 9.61 -11.64 -1.40
N GLY A 70 8.69 -12.58 -1.52
CA GLY A 70 8.23 -13.07 -2.82
C GLY A 70 6.92 -13.83 -2.75
N LEU A 71 6.52 -14.38 -3.89
CA LEU A 71 5.49 -15.42 -3.96
C LEU A 71 6.17 -16.78 -4.17
N ASP A 72 5.71 -17.78 -3.43
CA ASP A 72 6.11 -19.17 -3.61
C ASP A 72 5.48 -19.75 -4.91
N PRO A 73 5.84 -20.99 -5.31
CA PRO A 73 5.27 -21.63 -6.50
C PRO A 73 3.74 -21.82 -6.45
N SER A 74 3.13 -21.78 -5.26
CA SER A 74 1.68 -21.84 -5.06
C SER A 74 1.00 -20.46 -5.14
N GLY A 75 1.79 -19.39 -5.35
CA GLY A 75 1.32 -18.02 -5.41
C GLY A 75 1.06 -17.39 -4.04
N ARG A 76 1.58 -18.00 -2.96
CA ARG A 76 1.45 -17.52 -1.58
C ARG A 76 2.63 -16.64 -1.19
N LEU A 77 2.37 -15.61 -0.38
CA LEU A 77 3.45 -14.77 0.16
C LEU A 77 4.43 -15.60 0.99
N ASP A 78 5.70 -15.53 0.60
CA ASP A 78 6.86 -16.01 1.33
C ASP A 78 7.61 -14.81 1.91
N MET A 79 7.62 -14.72 3.24
CA MET A 79 8.23 -13.63 4.00
C MET A 79 9.21 -14.21 5.01
N LYS A 80 10.47 -13.87 4.85
CA LYS A 80 11.53 -14.17 5.81
C LYS A 80 11.72 -12.94 6.71
N ASN A 81 12.08 -13.16 7.97
CA ASN A 81 12.33 -12.11 8.96
C ASN A 81 13.63 -12.40 9.74
N THR A 82 14.60 -13.06 9.10
CA THR A 82 15.83 -13.52 9.74
C THR A 82 16.90 -12.43 9.79
N SER A 83 16.87 -11.48 8.85
CA SER A 83 17.81 -10.34 8.80
C SER A 83 17.13 -9.00 9.08
N GLU A 84 17.93 -8.00 9.46
CA GLU A 84 17.43 -6.63 9.66
C GLU A 84 16.82 -6.05 8.39
N VAL A 85 17.44 -6.28 7.23
CA VAL A 85 16.94 -5.84 5.93
C VAL A 85 15.57 -6.47 5.62
N GLU A 86 15.43 -7.77 5.85
CA GLU A 86 14.16 -8.48 5.67
C GLU A 86 13.06 -7.92 6.57
N GLN A 87 13.37 -7.64 7.84
CA GLN A 87 12.42 -7.03 8.77
C GLN A 87 12.01 -5.61 8.33
N LYS A 88 12.95 -4.82 7.80
CA LYS A 88 12.66 -3.50 7.22
C LYS A 88 11.82 -3.60 5.95
N CYS A 89 12.07 -4.60 5.08
CA CYS A 89 11.23 -4.87 3.90
C CYS A 89 9.80 -5.26 4.31
N CYS A 90 9.65 -6.08 5.34
CA CYS A 90 8.36 -6.43 5.93
C CYS A 90 7.63 -5.19 6.49
N ALA A 91 8.36 -4.27 7.15
CA ALA A 91 7.81 -3.00 7.61
C ALA A 91 7.42 -2.07 6.45
N LEU A 92 8.19 -2.03 5.36
CA LEU A 92 7.85 -1.31 4.13
C LEU A 92 6.57 -1.87 3.48
N GLN A 93 6.42 -3.20 3.41
CA GLN A 93 5.18 -3.85 2.92
C GLN A 93 3.96 -3.47 3.78
N HIS A 94 4.13 -3.41 5.09
CA HIS A 94 3.06 -2.98 6.00
C HIS A 94 2.74 -1.49 5.83
N TRP A 95 3.78 -0.65 5.73
CA TRP A 95 3.64 0.78 5.52
C TRP A 95 2.89 1.07 4.21
N ILE A 96 3.26 0.45 3.08
CA ILE A 96 2.58 0.69 1.79
C ILE A 96 1.14 0.21 1.82
N PHE A 97 0.87 -0.92 2.47
CA PHE A 97 -0.48 -1.43 2.65
C PHE A 97 -1.34 -0.43 3.43
N GLN A 98 -0.82 0.13 4.53
CA GLN A 98 -1.55 1.13 5.30
C GLN A 98 -1.68 2.47 4.56
N TRP A 99 -0.60 2.96 3.95
CA TRP A 99 -0.54 4.22 3.20
C TRP A 99 -1.55 4.25 2.06
N THR A 100 -1.68 3.13 1.34
CA THR A 100 -2.63 2.99 0.23
C THR A 100 -4.01 2.51 0.67
N SER A 101 -4.30 2.48 1.98
CA SER A 101 -5.58 2.02 2.53
C SER A 101 -5.98 0.60 2.07
N GLY A 102 -4.99 -0.29 2.00
CA GLY A 102 -5.13 -1.68 1.59
C GLY A 102 -5.37 -1.88 0.10
N ASN A 103 -5.02 -0.90 -0.74
CA ASN A 103 -5.20 -0.99 -2.20
C ASN A 103 -3.98 -1.51 -2.95
N MET A 104 -2.80 -1.50 -2.32
CA MET A 104 -1.54 -1.92 -2.93
C MET A 104 -0.67 -2.68 -1.93
N LEU A 105 0.11 -3.63 -2.45
CA LEU A 105 1.12 -4.35 -1.69
C LEU A 105 2.34 -4.62 -2.58
N PHE A 106 3.55 -4.51 -2.01
CA PHE A 106 4.75 -5.03 -2.65
C PHE A 106 4.81 -6.55 -2.45
N THR A 107 4.79 -7.30 -3.54
CA THR A 107 4.75 -8.78 -3.55
C THR A 107 6.10 -9.41 -3.83
N LYS A 108 7.06 -8.63 -4.30
CA LYS A 108 8.43 -9.05 -4.53
C LYS A 108 9.38 -7.90 -4.21
N LEU A 109 10.34 -8.16 -3.33
CA LEU A 109 11.44 -7.26 -2.98
C LEU A 109 12.73 -8.07 -2.97
N GLU A 110 13.70 -7.64 -3.77
CA GLU A 110 15.00 -8.27 -3.89
C GLU A 110 16.06 -7.24 -4.26
N GLY A 111 17.32 -7.56 -3.99
CA GLY A 111 18.44 -6.66 -4.24
C GLY A 111 19.64 -7.02 -3.39
N VAL A 112 20.45 -6.01 -3.06
CA VAL A 112 21.68 -6.17 -2.26
C VAL A 112 21.64 -5.17 -1.11
N ASP A 113 21.81 -5.67 0.11
CA ASP A 113 21.69 -4.89 1.35
C ASP A 113 20.40 -4.04 1.36
N SER A 114 20.51 -2.75 1.61
CA SER A 114 19.37 -1.83 1.65
C SER A 114 18.86 -1.39 0.28
N LYS A 115 19.52 -1.78 -0.81
CA LYS A 115 19.16 -1.38 -2.19
C LYS A 115 18.35 -2.48 -2.86
N MET A 116 17.20 -2.10 -3.40
CA MET A 116 16.22 -3.01 -3.99
C MET A 116 16.01 -2.70 -5.47
N THR A 117 15.75 -3.75 -6.23
CA THR A 117 15.39 -3.74 -7.64
C THR A 117 14.32 -4.81 -7.92
N ASN A 118 13.83 -4.90 -9.16
CA ASN A 118 12.92 -5.95 -9.62
C ASN A 118 11.66 -6.10 -8.77
N VAL A 119 11.12 -4.95 -8.35
CA VAL A 119 9.98 -4.86 -7.42
C VAL A 119 8.69 -5.35 -8.09
N GLY A 120 7.98 -6.24 -7.40
CA GLY A 120 6.65 -6.68 -7.78
C GLY A 120 5.58 -6.00 -6.93
N ILE A 121 4.45 -5.66 -7.55
CA ILE A 121 3.31 -5.05 -6.86
C ILE A 121 2.00 -5.78 -7.20
N SER A 122 1.08 -5.83 -6.25
CA SER A 122 -0.31 -6.26 -6.44
C SER A 122 -1.26 -5.16 -6.00
N VAL A 123 -2.41 -5.05 -6.68
CA VAL A 123 -3.45 -4.07 -6.39
C VAL A 123 -4.82 -4.72 -6.16
N LYS A 124 -5.67 -4.09 -5.34
CA LYS A 124 -6.98 -4.63 -4.91
C LYS A 124 -8.03 -4.72 -6.04
N SER A 125 -8.03 -3.78 -6.98
CA SER A 125 -8.92 -3.82 -8.16
C SER A 125 -8.16 -3.44 -9.44
N SER A 126 -8.50 -4.07 -10.57
CA SER A 126 -7.91 -3.73 -11.88
C SER A 126 -8.63 -2.55 -12.57
N GLY A 127 -9.17 -1.61 -11.78
CA GLY A 127 -10.08 -0.56 -12.27
C GLY A 127 -9.40 0.65 -12.93
N SER A 128 -8.09 0.79 -12.81
CA SER A 128 -7.33 1.88 -13.46
C SER A 128 -6.08 1.32 -14.12
N VAL A 129 -6.12 1.26 -15.45
CA VAL A 129 -4.99 1.06 -16.39
C VAL A 129 -3.86 0.17 -15.85
N SER A 130 -4.08 -1.15 -15.92
CA SER A 130 -3.15 -2.30 -16.06
C SER A 130 -1.65 -2.17 -15.71
N LEU A 131 -1.28 -1.33 -14.75
CA LEU A 131 0.10 -1.15 -14.31
C LEU A 131 0.63 -2.42 -13.65
N ALA A 132 -0.23 -3.13 -12.90
CA ALA A 132 0.09 -4.35 -12.19
C ALA A 132 -1.05 -5.36 -12.28
N GLU A 133 -0.73 -6.62 -12.03
CA GLU A 133 -1.74 -7.67 -11.94
C GLU A 133 -2.54 -7.50 -10.65
N GLY A 134 -3.86 -7.44 -10.78
CA GLY A 134 -4.75 -7.40 -9.63
C GLY A 134 -4.82 -8.78 -9.00
N ASN A 135 -4.27 -8.94 -7.80
CA ASN A 135 -4.39 -10.18 -7.02
C ASN A 135 -4.86 -9.85 -5.60
N PRO A 136 -6.19 -9.67 -5.40
CA PRO A 136 -6.74 -9.32 -4.09
C PRO A 136 -6.46 -10.39 -3.03
N LYS A 137 -6.35 -11.66 -3.42
CA LYS A 137 -6.04 -12.77 -2.50
C LYS A 137 -4.69 -12.60 -1.81
N VAL A 138 -3.70 -12.08 -2.53
CA VAL A 138 -2.36 -11.82 -1.96
C VAL A 138 -2.43 -10.69 -0.91
N LEU A 139 -3.27 -9.68 -1.12
CA LEU A 139 -3.48 -8.62 -0.14
C LEU A 139 -4.18 -9.15 1.12
N GLU A 140 -5.20 -9.99 0.95
CA GLU A 140 -5.88 -10.66 2.08
C GLU A 140 -4.93 -11.58 2.86
N GLN A 141 -4.11 -12.36 2.14
CA GLN A 141 -3.12 -13.23 2.74
C GLN A 141 -2.08 -12.44 3.56
N PHE A 142 -1.68 -11.26 3.08
CA PHE A 142 -0.75 -10.40 3.83
C PHE A 142 -1.31 -10.00 5.20
N VAL A 143 -2.60 -9.64 5.28
CA VAL A 143 -3.26 -9.30 6.56
C VAL A 143 -3.18 -10.45 7.56
N ILE A 144 -3.36 -11.69 7.08
CA ILE A 144 -3.36 -12.91 7.92
C ILE A 144 -1.93 -13.29 8.35
N LEU A 145 -0.96 -13.21 7.44
CA LEU A 145 0.40 -13.69 7.66
C LEU A 145 1.32 -12.66 8.31
N HIS A 146 1.06 -11.36 8.11
CA HIS A 146 1.92 -10.31 8.62
C HIS A 146 1.93 -10.31 10.15
N GLN A 147 3.13 -10.34 10.71
CA GLN A 147 3.37 -10.11 12.13
C GLN A 147 4.20 -8.86 12.24
N CYS A 148 3.67 -7.85 12.94
CA CYS A 148 4.41 -6.62 13.17
C CYS A 148 5.72 -6.94 13.89
N ASN A 149 6.80 -6.32 13.42
CA ASN A 149 8.12 -6.44 14.00
C ASN A 149 8.54 -5.11 14.65
N TYR A 150 9.78 -5.05 15.14
CA TYR A 150 10.37 -3.87 15.76
C TYR A 150 10.22 -2.60 14.90
N PHE A 151 10.54 -2.68 13.60
CA PHE A 151 10.47 -1.55 12.67
C PHE A 151 9.03 -1.10 12.37
N CYS A 152 8.05 -2.01 12.34
CA CYS A 152 6.64 -1.63 12.28
C CYS A 152 6.25 -0.77 13.49
N GLY A 153 6.77 -1.10 14.68
CA GLY A 153 6.54 -0.36 15.91
C GLY A 153 7.20 1.03 15.90
N LEU A 154 8.44 1.13 15.41
CA LEU A 154 9.15 2.41 15.26
C LEU A 154 8.40 3.40 14.36
N LEU A 155 7.71 2.89 13.34
CA LEU A 155 6.91 3.70 12.42
C LEU A 155 5.47 3.93 12.91
N GLY A 156 5.10 3.43 14.10
CA GLY A 156 3.75 3.59 14.65
C GLY A 156 2.65 2.97 13.79
N LEU A 157 2.96 1.91 13.03
CA LEU A 157 1.99 1.27 12.14
C LEU A 157 0.90 0.55 12.92
N ARG A 158 -0.35 0.64 12.44
CA ARG A 158 -1.49 0.00 13.11
C ARG A 158 -1.49 -1.50 12.82
N SER A 159 -1.56 -2.31 13.87
CA SER A 159 -1.62 -3.77 13.72
C SER A 159 -2.77 -4.22 12.81
N LEU A 160 -2.45 -4.99 11.78
CA LEU A 160 -3.43 -5.49 10.80
C LEU A 160 -4.48 -6.42 11.42
N LYS A 161 -4.15 -7.15 12.50
CA LYS A 161 -5.09 -8.02 13.22
C LYS A 161 -6.20 -7.25 13.94
N VAL A 162 -5.89 -6.03 14.40
CA VAL A 162 -6.90 -5.13 14.98
C VAL A 162 -7.85 -4.64 13.89
N ILE A 163 -7.32 -4.37 12.69
CA ILE A 163 -8.11 -3.96 11.54
C ILE A 163 -9.04 -5.09 11.08
N GLU A 164 -8.56 -6.34 10.98
CA GLU A 164 -9.40 -7.51 10.67
C GLU A 164 -10.55 -7.67 11.67
N SER A 165 -10.25 -7.54 12.97
CA SER A 165 -11.25 -7.69 14.05
C SER A 165 -12.32 -6.61 14.03
N LEU A 166 -12.00 -5.39 13.57
CA LEU A 166 -12.97 -4.30 13.40
C LEU A 166 -13.80 -4.42 12.12
N LEU A 167 -13.26 -5.07 11.08
CA LEU A 167 -13.94 -5.27 9.79
C LEU A 167 -14.81 -6.54 9.78
N MET A 168 -14.55 -7.50 10.65
CA MET A 168 -15.46 -8.62 10.86
C MET A 168 -16.72 -8.13 11.61
N PRO A 169 -17.95 -8.34 11.06
CA PRO A 169 -19.14 -8.16 11.86
C PRO A 169 -19.03 -9.13 13.03
N THR A 170 -19.07 -8.62 14.26
CA THR A 170 -19.34 -9.45 15.43
C THR A 170 -20.57 -10.27 15.12
N LYS A 171 -20.38 -11.57 14.84
CA LYS A 171 -21.49 -12.53 14.89
C LYS A 171 -22.18 -12.28 16.22
N PRO A 172 -23.49 -11.97 16.26
CA PRO A 172 -24.17 -11.83 17.53
C PRO A 172 -23.95 -13.14 18.27
N LYS A 173 -23.27 -13.05 19.42
CA LYS A 173 -23.06 -14.16 20.33
C LYS A 173 -24.46 -14.63 20.70
N GLY A 174 -24.88 -15.75 20.11
CA GLY A 174 -26.17 -16.35 20.37
C GLY A 174 -26.36 -16.44 21.87
N SER A 175 -27.30 -15.65 22.37
CA SER A 175 -27.73 -15.66 23.75
C SER A 175 -28.16 -17.09 24.08
N LYS A 176 -27.36 -17.79 24.88
CA LYS A 176 -27.82 -18.97 25.60
C LYS A 176 -28.53 -18.46 26.86
N SER A 177 -29.78 -18.05 26.71
CA SER A 177 -30.66 -17.85 27.87
C SER A 177 -30.95 -19.19 28.54
N PRO A 178 -30.77 -19.33 29.86
CA PRO A 178 -31.21 -20.51 30.58
C PRO A 178 -32.72 -20.47 30.82
N LEU A 179 -33.37 -21.60 30.55
CA LEU A 179 -34.76 -21.91 30.88
C LEU A 179 -35.03 -21.75 32.37
N ILE A 180 -36.06 -20.96 32.75
CA ILE A 180 -36.82 -21.13 33.98
C ILE A 180 -38.33 -21.05 33.68
N GLN A 181 -39.04 -22.12 34.02
CA GLN A 181 -40.50 -22.23 34.09
C GLN A 181 -41.12 -21.23 35.08
N ARG A 182 -42.23 -20.57 34.70
CA ARG A 182 -43.45 -20.54 35.55
C ARG A 182 -44.71 -20.08 34.80
N LYS A 183 -45.81 -20.69 35.24
CA LYS A 183 -47.20 -20.69 34.74
C LYS A 183 -47.93 -19.32 34.85
N MET A 184 -48.92 -19.17 33.96
CA MET A 184 -50.25 -18.50 34.08
C MET A 184 -50.32 -16.98 34.32
N GLY A 185 -51.10 -16.31 33.47
CA GLY A 185 -51.61 -14.96 33.71
C GLY A 185 -52.16 -14.28 32.46
N SER A 186 -53.47 -14.38 32.25
CA SER A 186 -54.30 -13.74 31.22
C SER A 186 -54.47 -12.22 31.41
N GLY A 187 -54.62 -11.48 30.29
CA GLY A 187 -55.09 -10.07 30.24
C GLY A 187 -54.27 -9.26 29.22
N ALA A 188 -54.72 -9.10 27.98
CA ALA A 188 -55.67 -8.11 27.46
C ALA A 188 -55.05 -6.73 27.15
N SER A 189 -55.24 -6.32 25.87
CA SER A 189 -55.41 -4.94 25.37
C SER A 189 -54.19 -4.11 24.89
N SER A 190 -54.09 -4.01 23.56
CA SER A 190 -53.73 -2.81 22.78
C SER A 190 -54.90 -1.78 22.85
N PRO A 191 -54.86 -0.50 22.37
CA PRO A 191 -54.08 0.02 21.23
C PRO A 191 -53.61 1.51 21.24
N GLN A 192 -52.88 1.85 20.17
CA GLN A 192 -52.64 3.12 19.46
C GLN A 192 -53.22 4.45 19.97
N THR A 193 -52.47 5.54 19.77
CA THR A 193 -52.68 6.64 18.78
C THR A 193 -51.77 7.83 19.15
N GLY A 194 -51.11 8.53 18.21
CA GLY A 194 -51.66 9.77 17.66
C GLY A 194 -50.60 10.68 17.02
N ARG A 195 -50.46 10.54 15.70
CA ARG A 195 -50.29 11.54 14.62
C ARG A 195 -50.25 13.05 15.00
N LYS A 196 -49.31 13.81 14.41
CA LYS A 196 -49.49 15.01 13.50
C LYS A 196 -48.35 16.07 13.62
N THR A 197 -47.65 16.38 12.51
CA THR A 197 -47.61 17.67 11.73
C THR A 197 -46.91 18.85 12.43
N SER A 198 -46.27 19.86 11.83
CA SER A 198 -45.87 20.27 10.49
C SER A 198 -45.11 21.61 10.65
N ALA A 199 -44.35 21.99 9.62
CA ALA A 199 -44.05 23.36 9.20
C ALA A 199 -42.81 24.11 9.76
N SER A 200 -41.93 24.43 8.80
CA SER A 200 -40.92 25.49 8.75
C SER A 200 -41.57 26.89 8.72
N PRO A 201 -40.84 27.98 9.00
CA PRO A 201 -40.46 28.85 7.86
C PRO A 201 -39.08 29.54 7.95
N ARG A 202 -38.77 30.20 6.83
CA ARG A 202 -37.52 30.76 6.31
C ARG A 202 -36.95 32.01 7.01
N THR A 203 -35.66 32.21 6.72
CA THR A 203 -34.72 33.35 6.84
C THR A 203 -35.25 34.76 6.48
N PRO A 204 -34.46 35.81 6.83
CA PRO A 204 -33.95 36.69 5.76
C PRO A 204 -32.46 37.11 5.84
N ARG A 205 -31.99 37.53 4.65
CA ARG A 205 -30.70 38.01 4.07
C ARG A 205 -29.88 39.09 4.82
N LYS A 206 -28.56 39.18 4.50
CA LYS A 206 -27.85 40.24 3.68
C LYS A 206 -26.31 40.06 3.78
N MET A 207 -25.54 39.79 2.71
CA MET A 207 -24.73 40.70 1.81
C MET A 207 -23.58 41.41 2.58
N GLU A 208 -22.29 41.47 2.20
CA GLU A 208 -21.59 41.63 0.90
C GLU A 208 -20.03 41.47 1.09
N GLN A 209 -19.31 41.05 0.03
CA GLN A 209 -18.00 41.52 -0.55
C GLN A 209 -16.76 41.90 0.31
N ASP A 210 -15.47 41.79 -0.10
CA ASP A 210 -14.80 41.63 -1.42
C ASP A 210 -13.29 41.23 -1.27
N GLY A 211 -12.72 40.67 -2.36
CA GLY A 211 -11.33 40.86 -2.86
C GLY A 211 -10.11 40.22 -2.16
N ARG A 212 -8.99 39.86 -2.83
CA ARG A 212 -8.56 39.84 -4.24
C ARG A 212 -7.10 39.27 -4.35
N ASN A 213 -6.81 38.54 -5.44
CA ASN A 213 -5.53 38.30 -6.16
C ASN A 213 -4.41 37.33 -5.68
N THR A 214 -4.05 36.39 -6.59
CA THR A 214 -2.75 35.73 -6.86
C THR A 214 -1.96 36.55 -7.95
N PRO A 215 -0.80 36.18 -8.58
CA PRO A 215 -0.11 34.86 -8.71
C PRO A 215 1.46 34.85 -8.89
N SER A 216 1.97 33.69 -9.36
CA SER A 216 3.23 33.35 -10.08
C SER A 216 4.29 32.56 -9.28
N HIS A 217 4.64 31.29 -9.59
CA HIS A 217 5.34 30.64 -10.73
C HIS A 217 6.87 30.84 -10.75
N SER A 218 7.65 29.78 -10.55
CA SER A 218 8.80 29.40 -11.40
C SER A 218 9.47 28.10 -10.94
N GLU A 219 9.54 27.16 -11.88
CA GLU A 219 10.41 26.00 -11.91
C GLU A 219 11.87 26.42 -12.13
N HIS A 220 12.84 25.65 -11.63
CA HIS A 220 14.09 25.41 -12.34
C HIS A 220 14.62 24.00 -12.06
N ARG A 221 14.90 23.30 -13.16
CA ARG A 221 15.61 22.03 -13.28
C ARG A 221 17.11 22.24 -13.11
N ALA A 222 17.79 21.25 -12.53
CA ALA A 222 19.13 20.86 -12.95
C ALA A 222 19.28 19.36 -12.71
N ALA A 223 19.42 18.62 -13.81
CA ALA A 223 19.93 17.27 -13.84
C ALA A 223 21.25 17.35 -14.56
N ASP A 224 22.31 16.79 -13.98
CA ASP A 224 23.30 16.04 -14.76
C ASP A 224 24.23 15.22 -13.85
N GLU A 225 24.74 14.17 -14.47
CA GLU A 225 25.97 13.44 -14.11
C GLU A 225 25.86 12.25 -13.14
N PHE A 226 25.45 11.09 -13.68
CA PHE A 226 26.01 9.78 -13.27
C PHE A 226 26.04 8.85 -14.49
N LYS A 227 27.18 8.84 -15.20
CA LYS A 227 27.51 7.86 -16.23
C LYS A 227 28.68 7.04 -15.70
N ASP A 228 28.35 5.92 -15.06
CA ASP A 228 29.11 4.66 -15.07
C ASP A 228 28.46 3.70 -14.05
N LYS A 229 28.37 2.42 -14.40
CA LYS A 229 27.72 1.29 -13.69
C LYS A 229 26.25 1.00 -14.03
N LEU A 230 25.89 1.08 -15.30
CA LEU A 230 24.56 0.68 -15.78
C LEU A 230 24.63 -0.72 -16.42
N SER A 231 23.88 -1.70 -15.91
CA SER A 231 23.75 -3.03 -16.49
C SER A 231 22.48 -3.13 -17.35
N VAL A 232 22.57 -3.79 -18.50
CA VAL A 232 21.44 -4.03 -19.42
C VAL A 232 20.85 -5.40 -19.13
N ILE A 233 19.58 -5.45 -18.70
CA ILE A 233 18.88 -6.71 -18.45
C ILE A 233 18.12 -7.11 -19.71
N HIS A 234 18.34 -8.34 -20.18
CA HIS A 234 17.76 -8.92 -21.40
C HIS A 234 16.43 -9.65 -21.15
#